data_AF-A0A5E4FXI7-F1
#
_entry.id   AF-A0A5E4FXI7-F1
#
_cell.length_a   1.000
_cell.length_b   1.000
_cell.length_c   1.000
_cell.angle_alpha   90.00
_cell.angle_beta   90.00
_cell.angle_gamma   90.00
#
_symmetry.space_group_name_H-M   'P 1'
#
loop_
_entity.id
_entity.type
_entity.pdbx_description
1 polymer ?
#
loop_
_entity_poly.entity_id
_entity_poly.type
_entity_poly.pdbx_seq_one_letter_code
_entity_poly.pdbx_strand_id
1 'polypeptide(L)'
;HDAVGVLGLIPEQKLTAALRMLAYGASAEQVDEIARMGKSTILECLVRFCDAVENLYTREYLHKPTPRDLQRLLQKGEARGFPGMIGSIDCMHWQWKNCPTAWQGDYGNRKGQKSIILEAVASFDTWVWHAFFGVAGSQNDLNVLGQSPVFDE
;
A
#
# COMPACT_ATOMS: atom_id res chain seq x y z
N HIS A 1 21.31 -22.78 -10.10
CA HIS A 1 21.98 -22.80 -11.41
C HIS A 1 20.90 -22.83 -12.49
N ASP A 2 21.12 -22.17 -13.62
CA ASP A 2 20.23 -22.28 -14.78
C ASP A 2 20.43 -23.63 -15.51
N ALA A 3 19.68 -23.86 -16.59
CA ALA A 3 19.71 -25.11 -17.37
C ALA A 3 21.09 -25.40 -18.01
N VAL A 4 22.03 -24.45 -17.99
CA VAL A 4 23.40 -24.60 -18.50
C VAL A 4 24.46 -24.58 -17.40
N GLY A 5 24.06 -24.63 -16.13
CA GLY A 5 24.96 -24.72 -14.99
C GLY A 5 25.53 -23.39 -14.50
N VAL A 6 25.13 -22.25 -15.07
CA VAL A 6 25.53 -20.92 -14.61
C VAL A 6 24.82 -20.62 -13.29
N LEU A 7 25.55 -20.05 -12.33
CA LEU A 7 24.95 -19.61 -11.07
C LEU A 7 23.96 -18.49 -11.38
N GLY A 8 22.66 -18.80 -11.27
CA GLY A 8 21.61 -17.81 -11.41
C GLY A 8 21.60 -16.83 -10.24
N LEU A 9 20.79 -15.78 -10.37
CA LEU A 9 20.60 -14.76 -9.33
C LEU A 9 20.16 -15.40 -7.99
N ILE A 10 20.87 -15.07 -6.92
CA ILE A 10 20.60 -15.62 -5.58
C ILE A 10 19.34 -14.98 -4.96
N PRO A 11 18.61 -15.69 -4.08
CA PRO A 11 17.39 -15.17 -3.47
C PRO A 11 17.56 -13.82 -2.76
N GLU A 12 18.66 -13.64 -2.04
CA GLU A 12 18.98 -12.42 -1.29
C GLU A 12 19.10 -11.20 -2.21
N GLN A 13 19.65 -11.40 -3.40
CA GLN A 13 19.80 -10.35 -4.42
C GLN A 13 18.44 -9.91 -4.96
N LYS A 14 17.54 -10.88 -5.23
CA LYS A 14 16.17 -10.63 -5.69
C LYS A 14 15.33 -9.92 -4.62
N LEU A 15 15.43 -10.38 -3.37
CA LEU A 15 14.74 -9.75 -2.23
C LEU A 15 15.26 -8.34 -1.98
N THR A 16 16.57 -8.14 -2.01
CA THR A 16 17.19 -6.82 -1.84
C THR A 16 16.72 -5.84 -2.92
N ALA A 17 16.59 -6.30 -4.16
CA ALA A 17 16.07 -5.48 -5.25
C ALA A 17 14.63 -5.01 -4.99
N ALA A 18 13.73 -5.93 -4.63
CA ALA A 18 12.34 -5.60 -4.31
C ALA A 18 12.22 -4.66 -3.09
N LEU A 19 12.94 -4.97 -2.01
CA LEU A 19 12.93 -4.17 -0.78
C LEU A 19 13.45 -2.75 -1.01
N ARG A 20 14.48 -2.57 -1.85
CA ARG A 20 14.98 -1.22 -2.18
C ARG A 20 13.97 -0.41 -2.99
N MET A 21 13.29 -1.04 -3.94
CA MET A 21 12.23 -0.35 -4.69
C MET A 21 11.12 0.12 -3.75
N LEU A 22 10.68 -0.74 -2.82
CA LEU A 22 9.62 -0.41 -1.87
C LEU A 22 10.04 0.63 -0.83
N ALA A 23 11.23 0.46 -0.22
CA ALA A 23 11.68 1.31 0.89
C ALA A 23 12.05 2.73 0.43
N TYR A 24 12.56 2.89 -0.78
CA TYR A 24 13.07 4.17 -1.27
C TYR A 24 12.26 4.77 -2.43
N GLY A 25 11.23 4.07 -2.92
CA GLY A 25 10.56 4.45 -4.17
C GLY A 25 11.52 4.46 -5.37
N ALA A 26 12.57 3.64 -5.32
CA ALA A 26 13.63 3.63 -6.33
C ALA A 26 13.13 3.02 -7.64
N SER A 27 13.59 3.55 -8.77
CA SER A 27 13.30 2.95 -10.07
C SER A 27 14.12 1.68 -10.30
N ALA A 28 13.69 0.82 -11.22
CA ALA A 28 14.44 -0.39 -11.57
C ALA A 28 15.85 -0.05 -12.09
N GLU A 29 16.03 1.10 -12.74
CA GLU A 29 17.35 1.64 -13.14
C GLU A 29 18.28 1.82 -11.95
N GLN A 30 17.80 2.49 -10.90
CA GLN A 30 18.61 2.78 -9.71
C GLN A 30 18.99 1.50 -8.95
N VAL A 31 18.12 0.50 -9.00
CA VAL A 31 18.33 -0.78 -8.34
C VAL A 31 19.26 -1.69 -9.15
N ASP A 32 19.21 -1.63 -10.48
CA ASP A 32 20.10 -2.42 -11.36
C ASP A 32 21.58 -2.12 -11.10
N GLU A 33 21.97 -0.86 -10.89
CA GLU A 33 23.37 -0.51 -10.62
C GLU A 33 23.94 -1.24 -9.38
N ILE A 34 23.11 -1.49 -8.37
CA ILE A 34 23.53 -2.14 -7.13
C ILE A 34 23.28 -3.64 -7.15
N ALA A 35 22.13 -4.06 -7.68
CA ALA A 35 21.71 -5.45 -7.72
C ALA A 35 22.32 -6.20 -8.89
N ARG A 36 22.87 -5.53 -9.93
CA ARG A 36 23.37 -6.14 -11.17
C ARG A 36 22.35 -7.11 -11.78
N MET A 37 21.14 -6.60 -12.02
CA MET A 37 19.98 -7.39 -12.45
C MET A 37 19.24 -6.64 -13.55
N GLY A 38 18.94 -7.33 -14.66
CA GLY A 38 18.15 -6.71 -15.72
C GLY A 38 16.82 -6.15 -15.20
N LYS A 39 16.46 -4.95 -15.66
CA LYS A 39 15.28 -4.20 -15.18
C LYS A 39 13.98 -5.01 -15.13
N SER A 40 13.71 -5.82 -16.16
CA SER A 40 12.54 -6.71 -16.20
C SER A 40 12.55 -7.72 -15.05
N THR A 41 13.72 -8.25 -14.70
CA THR A 41 13.88 -9.21 -13.59
C THR A 41 13.67 -8.52 -12.25
N ILE A 42 14.12 -7.27 -12.09
CA ILE A 42 13.88 -6.46 -10.88
C ILE A 42 12.38 -6.23 -10.68
N LEU A 43 11.68 -5.81 -11.74
CA LEU A 43 10.22 -5.60 -11.68
C LEU A 43 9.47 -6.90 -11.38
N GLU A 44 9.90 -8.01 -11.98
CA GLU A 44 9.33 -9.33 -11.68
C GLU A 44 9.58 -9.75 -10.22
N CYS A 45 10.77 -9.47 -9.68
CA CYS A 45 11.07 -9.74 -8.26
C CYS A 45 10.20 -8.88 -7.34
N LEU A 46 9.96 -7.61 -7.70
CA LEU A 46 9.05 -6.74 -6.96
C LEU A 46 7.63 -7.31 -6.94
N VAL A 47 7.08 -7.69 -8.10
CA VAL A 47 5.73 -8.26 -8.20
C VAL A 47 5.62 -9.54 -7.36
N ARG A 48 6.54 -10.49 -7.56
CA ARG A 48 6.54 -11.76 -6.80
C ARG A 48 6.69 -11.54 -5.29
N PHE A 49 7.46 -10.52 -4.88
CA PHE A 49 7.61 -10.16 -3.47
C PHE A 49 6.29 -9.63 -2.91
N CYS A 50 5.64 -8.69 -3.60
CA CYS A 50 4.32 -8.17 -3.19
C CYS A 50 3.28 -9.29 -3.12
N ASP A 51 3.21 -10.16 -4.14
CA ASP A 51 2.30 -11.31 -4.14
C ASP A 51 2.53 -12.21 -2.92
N ALA A 52 3.81 -12.47 -2.56
CA ALA A 52 4.14 -13.28 -1.39
C ALA A 52 3.70 -12.59 -0.09
N VAL A 53 3.93 -11.28 0.05
CA VAL A 53 3.49 -10.48 1.21
C VAL A 53 1.97 -10.50 1.33
N GLU A 54 1.24 -10.27 0.24
CA GLU A 54 -0.22 -10.30 0.23
C GLU A 54 -0.73 -11.70 0.63
N ASN A 55 -0.18 -12.76 0.05
CA ASN A 55 -0.59 -14.13 0.37
C ASN A 55 -0.35 -14.49 1.85
N LEU A 56 0.73 -14.01 2.45
CA LEU A 56 1.07 -14.29 3.83
C LEU A 56 0.27 -13.45 4.83
N TYR A 57 0.08 -12.16 4.54
CA TYR A 57 -0.35 -11.18 5.55
C TYR A 57 -1.74 -10.62 5.34
N THR A 58 -2.33 -10.67 4.13
CA THR A 58 -3.65 -10.06 3.87
C THR A 58 -4.72 -10.63 4.80
N ARG A 59 -4.72 -11.94 5.06
CA ARG A 59 -5.73 -12.56 5.93
C ARG A 59 -5.69 -12.10 7.38
N GLU A 60 -4.52 -11.67 7.85
CA GLU A 60 -4.32 -11.23 9.24
C GLU A 60 -4.38 -9.71 9.38
N TYR A 61 -3.88 -8.97 8.39
CA TYR A 61 -3.69 -7.53 8.50
C TYR A 61 -4.60 -6.71 7.57
N LEU A 62 -5.22 -7.30 6.55
CA LEU A 62 -6.09 -6.63 5.60
C LEU A 62 -7.43 -7.38 5.40
N HIS A 63 -8.33 -7.27 6.38
CA HIS A 63 -9.63 -7.94 6.34
C HIS A 63 -10.71 -7.21 7.14
N LYS A 64 -11.99 -7.35 6.74
CA LYS A 64 -13.13 -6.85 7.54
C LYS A 64 -13.12 -7.52 8.94
N PRO A 65 -13.43 -6.80 10.04
CA PRO A 65 -13.32 -7.36 11.38
C PRO A 65 -14.32 -8.49 11.57
N THR A 66 -13.92 -9.60 12.18
CA THR A 66 -14.88 -10.62 12.62
C THR A 66 -15.65 -10.10 13.85
N PRO A 67 -16.78 -10.73 14.24
CA PRO A 67 -17.47 -10.36 15.48
C PRO A 67 -16.58 -10.38 16.74
N ARG A 68 -15.59 -11.29 16.76
CA ARG A 68 -14.61 -11.38 17.85
C ARG A 68 -13.64 -10.19 17.84
N ASP A 69 -13.19 -9.78 16.67
CA ASP A 69 -12.31 -8.62 16.52
C ASP A 69 -13.04 -7.35 16.89
N LEU A 70 -14.29 -7.20 16.44
CA LEU A 70 -15.15 -6.08 16.79
C LEU A 70 -15.32 -5.96 18.31
N GLN A 71 -15.65 -7.06 18.99
CA GLN A 71 -15.76 -7.08 20.45
C GLN A 71 -14.47 -6.64 21.14
N ARG A 72 -13.32 -7.15 20.68
CA ARG A 72 -12.00 -6.81 21.20
C ARG A 72 -11.66 -5.33 20.99
N LEU A 73 -11.93 -4.79 19.80
CA LEU A 73 -11.71 -3.38 19.45
C LEU A 73 -12.57 -2.46 20.31
N LEU A 74 -13.87 -2.75 20.42
CA LEU A 74 -14.81 -2.00 21.25
C LEU A 74 -14.41 -1.98 22.72
N GLN A 75 -14.03 -3.14 23.28
CA GLN A 75 -13.53 -3.22 24.66
C GLN A 75 -12.28 -2.36 24.86
N LYS A 76 -11.36 -2.36 23.89
CA LYS A 76 -10.14 -1.53 23.96
C LYS A 76 -10.47 -0.04 23.85
N GLY A 77 -11.37 0.33 22.95
CA GLY A 77 -11.85 1.70 22.77
C GLY A 77 -12.48 2.23 24.05
N GLU A 78 -13.42 1.47 24.64
CA GLU A 78 -14.06 1.80 25.91
C GLU A 78 -13.03 2.03 27.03
N ALA A 79 -12.09 1.08 27.20
CA ALA A 79 -11.05 1.18 28.22
C ALA A 79 -10.09 2.37 28.03
N ARG A 80 -10.04 2.95 26.83
CA ARG A 80 -9.24 4.13 26.49
C ARG A 80 -10.06 5.42 26.48
N GLY A 81 -11.36 5.37 26.77
CA GLY A 81 -12.25 6.53 26.76
C GLY A 81 -12.83 6.89 25.38
N PHE A 82 -12.84 5.94 24.44
CA PHE A 82 -13.42 6.07 23.10
C PHE A 82 -14.53 5.01 22.87
N PRO A 83 -15.71 5.14 23.52
CA PRO A 83 -16.82 4.22 23.32
C PRO A 83 -17.21 4.10 21.84
N GLY A 84 -17.39 2.87 21.35
CA GLY A 84 -17.78 2.62 19.96
C GLY A 84 -16.65 2.69 18.92
N MET A 85 -15.42 3.05 19.31
CA MET A 85 -14.31 3.17 18.36
C MET A 85 -13.78 1.80 17.92
N ILE A 86 -13.69 1.58 16.61
CA ILE A 86 -13.19 0.34 15.99
C ILE A 86 -11.96 0.55 15.10
N GLY A 87 -11.52 1.80 14.96
CA GLY A 87 -10.36 2.17 14.16
C GLY A 87 -10.28 3.68 13.96
N SER A 88 -9.19 4.12 13.36
CA SER A 88 -8.97 5.48 12.88
C SER A 88 -8.97 5.45 11.35
N ILE A 89 -9.74 6.36 10.77
CA ILE A 89 -9.77 6.60 9.33
C ILE A 89 -8.82 7.75 9.01
N ASP A 90 -8.05 7.63 7.92
CA ASP A 90 -7.23 8.73 7.42
C ASP A 90 -7.02 8.61 5.90
N CYS A 91 -6.67 9.74 5.28
CA CYS A 91 -6.35 9.84 3.86
C CYS A 91 -4.87 10.19 3.66
N MET A 92 -4.19 9.49 2.75
CA MET A 92 -2.83 9.80 2.35
C MET A 92 -2.70 10.07 0.86
N HIS A 93 -1.94 11.10 0.51
CA HIS A 93 -1.59 11.40 -0.88
C HIS A 93 -0.45 10.50 -1.35
N TRP A 94 -0.77 9.56 -2.23
CA TRP A 94 0.23 8.75 -2.92
C TRP A 94 0.68 9.45 -4.19
N GLN A 95 1.93 9.92 -4.23
CA GLN A 95 2.45 10.65 -5.38
C GLN A 95 2.48 9.77 -6.65
N TRP A 96 1.92 10.30 -7.73
CA TRP A 96 1.87 9.66 -9.03
C TRP A 96 2.78 10.37 -10.01
N LYS A 97 4.08 10.02 -9.97
CA LYS A 97 5.13 10.65 -10.80
C LYS A 97 4.81 10.59 -12.30
N ASN A 98 4.23 9.48 -12.77
CA ASN A 98 3.91 9.23 -14.18
C ASN A 98 2.43 9.45 -14.49
N CYS A 99 1.77 10.40 -13.82
CA CYS A 99 0.38 10.77 -14.09
C CYS A 99 0.21 11.24 -15.55
N PRO A 100 -0.67 10.59 -16.36
CA PRO A 100 -0.92 10.97 -17.74
C PRO A 100 -1.31 12.45 -17.86
N THR A 101 -0.80 13.15 -18.87
CA THR A 101 -1.05 14.59 -19.07
C THR A 101 -2.53 14.94 -19.05
N ALA A 102 -3.37 14.09 -19.64
CA ALA A 102 -4.82 14.28 -19.68
C ALA A 102 -5.47 14.33 -18.29
N TRP A 103 -4.86 13.72 -17.26
CA TRP A 103 -5.42 13.60 -15.91
C TRP A 103 -4.73 14.52 -14.91
N GLN A 104 -3.70 15.25 -15.33
CA GLN A 104 -2.91 16.08 -14.41
C GLN A 104 -3.70 17.22 -13.75
N GLY A 105 -4.77 17.70 -14.38
CA GLY A 105 -5.65 18.73 -13.81
C GLY A 105 -6.29 18.23 -12.51
N ASP A 106 -7.01 17.13 -12.59
CA ASP A 106 -7.79 16.58 -11.48
C ASP A 106 -6.92 15.95 -10.38
N TYR A 107 -5.75 15.42 -10.73
CA TYR A 107 -4.89 14.73 -9.75
C TYR A 107 -3.85 15.63 -9.09
N GLY A 108 -3.87 16.94 -9.36
CA GLY A 108 -2.99 17.91 -8.72
C GLY A 108 -3.41 18.22 -7.28
N ASN A 109 -2.53 17.94 -6.31
CA ASN A 109 -2.73 18.35 -4.93
C ASN A 109 -2.37 19.82 -4.71
N ARG A 110 -2.62 20.34 -3.50
CA ARG A 110 -2.32 21.73 -3.11
C ARG A 110 -0.85 22.14 -3.30
N LYS A 111 0.08 21.17 -3.31
CA LYS A 111 1.53 21.39 -3.53
C LYS A 111 1.92 21.29 -5.01
N GLY A 112 0.95 21.14 -5.92
CA GLY A 112 1.17 20.94 -7.36
C GLY A 112 1.63 19.53 -7.74
N GLN A 113 1.78 18.62 -6.77
CA GLN A 113 2.19 17.24 -7.03
C GLN A 113 0.97 16.44 -7.52
N LYS A 114 1.20 15.56 -8.49
CA LYS A 114 0.17 14.62 -8.94
C LYS A 114 0.08 13.50 -7.94
N SER A 115 -1.11 13.19 -7.44
CA SER A 115 -1.30 12.14 -6.44
C SER A 115 -2.66 11.47 -6.56
N ILE A 116 -2.72 10.22 -6.14
CA ILE A 116 -3.94 9.47 -5.91
C ILE A 116 -4.12 9.36 -4.40
N ILE A 117 -5.34 9.46 -3.90
CA ILE A 117 -5.63 9.34 -2.47
C ILE A 117 -5.87 7.86 -2.12
N LEU A 118 -5.23 7.43 -1.04
CA LEU A 118 -5.56 6.22 -0.29
C LEU A 118 -6.29 6.63 0.98
N GLU A 119 -7.54 6.21 1.13
CA GLU A 119 -8.23 6.20 2.41
C GLU A 119 -8.03 4.81 3.04
N ALA A 120 -7.71 4.76 4.34
CA ALA A 120 -7.62 3.51 5.07
C ALA A 120 -8.22 3.64 6.47
N VAL A 121 -8.79 2.54 6.96
CA VAL A 121 -9.17 2.43 8.38
C VAL A 121 -8.32 1.39 9.07
N ALA A 122 -7.59 1.82 10.10
CA ALA A 122 -6.69 0.98 10.88
C ALA A 122 -7.08 0.95 12.35
N SER A 123 -6.95 -0.22 12.96
CA SER A 123 -7.09 -0.46 14.39
C SER A 123 -5.79 -0.17 15.16
N PHE A 124 -5.87 -0.15 16.49
CA PHE A 124 -4.72 0.11 17.37
C PHE A 124 -3.62 -0.96 17.27
N ASP A 125 -3.97 -2.16 16.82
CA ASP A 125 -3.11 -3.33 16.67
C ASP A 125 -2.73 -3.57 15.21
N THR A 126 -2.71 -2.51 14.40
CA THR A 126 -2.18 -2.47 13.03
C THR A 126 -3.01 -3.22 11.98
N TRP A 127 -4.22 -3.66 12.31
CA TRP A 127 -5.10 -4.28 11.32
C TRP A 127 -5.81 -3.20 10.53
N VAL A 128 -5.72 -3.30 9.21
CA VAL A 128 -6.43 -2.47 8.25
C VAL A 128 -7.67 -3.23 7.83
N TRP A 129 -8.86 -2.70 8.09
CA TRP A 129 -10.09 -3.40 7.72
C TRP A 129 -10.83 -2.77 6.54
N HIS A 130 -10.36 -1.60 6.10
CA HIS A 130 -10.82 -0.92 4.90
C HIS A 130 -9.64 -0.20 4.25
N ALA A 131 -9.56 -0.29 2.92
CA ALA A 131 -8.64 0.47 2.10
C ALA A 131 -9.35 0.83 0.79
N PHE A 132 -9.43 2.12 0.49
CA PHE A 132 -10.06 2.66 -0.72
C PHE A 132 -9.06 3.55 -1.46
N PHE A 133 -8.77 3.18 -2.70
CA PHE A 133 -7.75 3.84 -3.52
C PHE A 133 -8.36 4.29 -4.85
N GLY A 134 -7.91 5.45 -5.33
CA GLY A 134 -8.26 5.92 -6.68
C GLY A 134 -8.85 7.32 -6.75
N VAL A 135 -9.16 7.94 -5.61
CA VAL A 135 -9.68 9.32 -5.61
C VAL A 135 -8.59 10.30 -6.04
N ALA A 136 -8.98 11.27 -6.85
CA ALA A 136 -8.04 12.25 -7.37
C ALA A 136 -7.44 13.13 -6.26
N GLY A 137 -6.13 13.39 -6.33
CA GLY A 137 -5.37 14.12 -5.31
C GLY A 137 -5.73 15.60 -5.13
N SER A 138 -6.64 16.15 -5.93
CA SER A 138 -7.21 17.49 -5.69
C SER A 138 -8.33 17.49 -4.65
N GLN A 139 -8.90 16.32 -4.33
CA GLN A 139 -10.00 16.19 -3.41
C GLN A 139 -9.52 16.36 -1.95
N ASN A 140 -10.39 16.91 -1.11
CA ASN A 140 -10.19 16.92 0.34
C ASN A 140 -10.76 15.63 0.97
N ASP A 141 -10.40 15.38 2.22
CA ASP A 141 -10.77 14.14 2.93
C ASP A 141 -12.29 13.94 3.03
N LEU A 142 -13.08 15.02 3.13
CA LEU A 142 -14.54 14.93 3.18
C LEU A 142 -15.12 14.41 1.85
N ASN A 143 -14.59 14.89 0.73
CA ASN A 143 -15.00 14.44 -0.60
C ASN A 143 -14.55 13.00 -0.89
N VAL A 144 -13.42 12.58 -0.33
CA VAL A 144 -12.95 11.19 -0.40
C VAL A 144 -13.92 10.29 0.37
N LEU A 145 -14.24 10.67 1.61
CA LEU A 145 -15.19 9.93 2.45
C LEU A 145 -16.57 9.80 1.78
N GLY A 146 -17.05 10.85 1.11
CA GLY A 146 -18.32 10.83 0.38
C GLY A 146 -18.34 9.93 -0.87
N GLN A 147 -17.17 9.52 -1.38
CA GLN A 147 -17.03 8.56 -2.49
C GLN A 147 -16.66 7.15 -2.01
N SER A 148 -16.31 7.02 -0.74
CA SER A 148 -15.81 5.79 -0.16
C SER A 148 -16.94 4.82 0.17
N PRO A 149 -16.77 3.51 -0.12
CA PRO A 149 -17.71 2.48 0.30
C PRO A 149 -17.53 2.08 1.77
N VAL A 150 -16.80 2.85 2.58
CA VAL A 150 -16.49 2.50 3.99
C VAL A 150 -17.74 2.28 4.85
N PHE A 151 -18.87 2.89 4.47
CA PHE A 151 -20.16 2.74 5.13
C PHE A 151 -21.14 1.83 4.37
N ASP A 152 -20.71 1.24 3.26
CA ASP A 152 -21.51 0.30 2.49
C ASP A 152 -21.40 -1.10 3.11
N GLU A 153 -22.54 -1.72 3.40
CA GLU A 153 -22.62 -3.08 4.00
C GLU A 153 -22.28 -4.17 2.98
#